data_AF-A0A7Z9IAZ3-F1
#
_entry.id   AF-A0A7Z9IAZ3-F1
#
_cell.length_a   1.000
_cell.length_b   1.000
_cell.length_c   1.000
_cell.angle_alpha   90.00
_cell.angle_beta   90.00
_cell.angle_gamma   90.00
#
_symmetry.space_group_name_H-M   'P 1'
#
loop_
_entity.id
_entity.type
_entity.pdbx_description
1 polymer ?
#
loop_
_entity_poly.entity_id
_entity_poly.type
_entity_poly.pdbx_seq_one_letter_code
_entity_poly.pdbx_strand_id
1 'polypeptide(L)'
;MTNENKDDLHVDSSDSDVSTAASDFQQIASGKQVGIVREFWDFLKHNKKWWLTPIILSLLLIALIAITAGSGAAPFIYTLF
;
A
#
# COMPACT_ATOMS: atom_id res chain seq x y z
N MET A 1 7.84 -27.46 68.52
CA MET A 1 8.80 -28.05 67.55
C MET A 1 7.96 -28.85 66.57
N THR A 2 7.74 -28.53 65.31
CA THR A 2 8.04 -27.40 64.42
C THR A 2 7.47 -27.92 63.10
N ASN A 3 6.48 -27.22 62.53
CA ASN A 3 6.30 -26.97 61.10
C ASN A 3 6.74 -28.05 60.11
N GLU A 4 5.79 -28.55 59.32
CA GLU A 4 6.02 -28.81 57.89
C GLU A 4 4.68 -28.71 57.14
N ASN A 5 4.24 -27.45 57.02
CA ASN A 5 3.44 -26.96 55.92
C ASN A 5 4.26 -27.18 54.64
N LYS A 6 3.85 -28.15 53.81
CA LYS A 6 4.56 -28.49 52.56
C LYS A 6 3.60 -28.62 51.37
N ASP A 7 2.45 -27.94 51.48
CA ASP A 7 1.53 -27.74 50.37
C ASP A 7 1.72 -26.35 49.74
N ASP A 8 2.85 -25.71 50.05
CA ASP A 8 3.36 -24.45 49.48
C ASP A 8 3.88 -24.63 48.05
N LEU A 9 3.28 -25.53 47.27
CA LEU A 9 3.51 -25.53 45.85
C LEU A 9 2.75 -24.33 45.28
N HIS A 10 3.44 -23.18 45.34
CA HIS A 10 3.15 -21.97 44.61
C HIS A 10 3.02 -22.38 43.14
N VAL A 11 1.79 -22.68 42.72
CA VAL A 11 1.44 -22.86 41.31
C VAL A 11 1.69 -21.50 40.69
N ASP A 12 2.88 -21.40 40.09
CA ASP A 12 3.40 -20.24 39.41
C ASP A 12 2.37 -19.78 38.37
N SER A 13 1.67 -18.69 38.69
CA SER A 13 0.67 -18.04 37.84
C SER A 13 1.27 -17.43 36.56
N SER A 14 2.55 -17.69 36.27
CA SER A 14 3.27 -17.21 35.09
C SER A 14 2.83 -17.88 33.79
N ASP A 15 2.19 -19.06 33.82
CA ASP A 15 1.76 -19.76 32.59
C ASP A 15 0.54 -19.11 31.91
N SER A 16 -0.33 -18.41 32.65
CA SER A 16 -1.50 -17.72 32.08
C SER A 16 -1.16 -16.43 31.34
N ASP A 17 -0.06 -15.77 31.73
CA ASP A 17 0.35 -14.50 31.14
C ASP A 17 0.97 -14.71 29.74
N VAL A 18 1.70 -15.81 29.57
CA VAL A 18 2.30 -16.18 28.27
C VAL A 18 1.22 -16.59 27.27
N SER A 19 0.19 -17.32 27.71
CA SER A 19 -0.93 -17.72 26.85
C SER A 19 -1.80 -16.54 26.42
N THR A 20 -1.95 -15.53 27.26
CA THR A 20 -2.72 -14.31 26.96
C THR A 20 -1.95 -13.43 25.96
N ALA A 21 -0.66 -13.20 26.20
CA ALA A 21 0.19 -12.44 25.29
C ALA A 21 0.32 -13.08 23.90
N ALA A 22 0.33 -14.42 23.82
CA ALA A 22 0.35 -15.15 22.54
C ALA A 22 -0.97 -15.00 21.75
N SER A 23 -2.11 -15.02 22.45
CA SER A 23 -3.44 -14.77 21.87
C SER A 23 -3.55 -13.36 21.27
N ASP A 24 -3.09 -12.35 22.01
CA ASP A 24 -3.15 -10.95 21.58
C ASP A 24 -2.27 -10.73 20.34
N PHE A 25 -1.10 -11.36 20.29
CA PHE A 25 -0.22 -11.33 19.11
C PHE A 25 -0.85 -12.00 17.88
N GLN A 26 -1.48 -13.17 18.05
CA GLN A 26 -2.21 -13.85 16.97
C GLN A 26 -3.40 -13.04 16.46
N GLN A 27 -4.08 -12.29 17.33
CA GLN A 27 -5.21 -11.45 16.96
C GLN A 27 -4.76 -10.22 16.14
N ILE A 28 -3.61 -9.62 16.47
CA ILE A 28 -3.01 -8.51 15.73
C ILE A 28 -2.52 -8.98 14.35
N ALA A 29 -1.89 -10.16 14.28
CA ALA A 29 -1.44 -10.76 13.01
C ALA A 29 -2.59 -11.20 12.09
N SER A 30 -3.76 -11.49 12.67
CA SER A 30 -5.00 -11.81 11.95
C SER A 30 -5.74 -10.57 11.42
N GLY A 31 -5.21 -9.37 11.70
CA GLY A 31 -5.72 -8.11 11.17
C GLY A 31 -5.83 -8.19 9.64
N LYS A 32 -7.06 -8.02 9.14
CA LYS A 32 -7.43 -8.12 7.72
C LYS A 32 -6.44 -7.34 6.86
N GLN A 33 -5.52 -8.07 6.23
CA GLN A 33 -4.54 -7.53 5.31
C GLN A 33 -5.31 -7.01 4.10
N VAL A 34 -5.63 -5.71 4.10
CA VAL A 34 -6.11 -5.05 2.89
C VAL A 34 -4.99 -5.20 1.88
N GLY A 35 -5.18 -6.09 0.91
CA GLY A 35 -4.09 -6.58 0.08
C GLY A 35 -3.28 -5.42 -0.51
N ILE A 36 -1.96 -5.59 -0.55
CA ILE A 36 -0.97 -4.62 -1.05
C ILE A 36 -1.40 -3.96 -2.37
N VAL A 37 -2.09 -4.69 -3.25
CA VAL A 37 -2.62 -4.17 -4.52
C VAL A 37 -3.64 -3.05 -4.30
N ARG A 38 -4.52 -3.18 -3.30
CA ARG A 38 -5.56 -2.19 -2.98
C ARG A 38 -4.98 -0.97 -2.30
N GLU A 39 -4.04 -1.16 -1.37
CA GLU A 39 -3.28 -0.07 -0.77
C GLU A 39 -2.46 0.67 -1.83
N PHE A 40 -1.75 -0.05 -2.71
CA PHE A 40 -1.00 0.53 -3.82
C PHE A 40 -1.90 1.31 -4.79
N TRP A 41 -3.11 0.79 -5.06
CA TRP A 41 -4.10 1.49 -5.89
C TRP A 41 -4.60 2.78 -5.23
N ASP A 42 -4.84 2.77 -3.92
CA ASP A 42 -5.20 3.96 -3.16
C ASP A 42 -4.03 4.96 -3.10
N PHE A 43 -2.78 4.51 -2.93
CA PHE A 43 -1.58 5.34 -3.02
C PHE A 43 -1.44 5.98 -4.42
N LEU A 44 -1.68 5.21 -5.49
CA LEU A 44 -1.73 5.74 -6.85
C LEU A 44 -2.81 6.80 -6.97
N LYS A 45 -4.05 6.52 -6.53
CA LYS A 45 -5.16 7.48 -6.57
C LYS A 45 -4.89 8.75 -5.78
N HIS A 46 -4.20 8.64 -4.64
CA HIS A 46 -3.83 9.78 -3.81
C HIS A 46 -2.87 10.74 -4.55
N ASN A 47 -1.92 10.20 -5.31
CA ASN A 47 -0.90 10.98 -6.03
C ASN A 47 -1.30 11.35 -7.48
N LYS A 48 -2.37 10.73 -8.03
CA LYS A 48 -2.79 10.89 -9.44
C LYS A 48 -3.05 12.36 -9.85
N LYS A 49 -3.52 13.25 -8.96
CA LYS A 49 -3.84 14.63 -9.36
C LYS A 49 -2.63 15.46 -9.81
N TRP A 50 -1.43 15.15 -9.31
CA TRP A 50 -0.21 15.87 -9.68
C TRP A 50 0.68 15.09 -10.64
N TRP A 51 0.66 13.75 -10.59
CA TRP A 51 1.51 12.91 -11.46
C TRP A 51 0.80 12.44 -12.73
N LEU A 52 -0.52 12.21 -12.69
CA LEU A 52 -1.27 11.73 -13.86
C LEU A 52 -1.61 12.89 -14.81
N THR A 53 -1.80 14.09 -14.25
CA THR A 53 -2.09 15.31 -15.02
C THR A 53 -1.06 15.58 -16.12
N PRO A 54 0.25 15.64 -15.87
CA PRO A 54 1.23 15.85 -16.94
C PRO A 54 1.27 14.69 -17.94
N ILE A 55 1.10 13.44 -17.51
CA ILE A 55 1.09 12.27 -18.40
C ILE A 55 -0.10 12.32 -19.36
N ILE A 56 -1.31 12.56 -18.83
CA ILE A 56 -2.53 12.69 -19.63
C ILE A 56 -2.41 13.88 -20.57
N LEU A 57 -1.91 15.02 -20.07
CA LEU A 57 -1.75 16.23 -20.87
C LEU A 57 -0.77 16.01 -22.02
N SER A 58 0.37 15.35 -21.78
CA SER A 58 1.33 15.00 -22.83
C SER A 58 0.74 14.03 -23.85
N LEU A 59 0.00 12.99 -23.42
CA LEU A 59 -0.69 12.08 -24.34
C LEU A 59 -1.71 12.82 -25.21
N LEU A 60 -2.47 13.73 -24.62
CA LEU A 60 -3.50 14.50 -25.30
C LEU A 60 -2.86 15.49 -26.29
N LEU A 61 -1.76 16.14 -25.91
CA LEU A 61 -0.96 16.97 -26.81
C LEU A 61 -0.44 16.16 -28.00
N ILE A 62 0.19 15.01 -27.74
CA ILE A 62 0.75 14.15 -28.79
C ILE A 62 -0.36 13.64 -29.71
N ALA A 63 -1.51 13.23 -29.17
CA ALA A 63 -2.66 12.80 -29.96
C ALA A 63 -3.22 13.95 -30.83
N LEU A 64 -3.34 15.15 -30.26
CA LEU A 64 -3.77 16.34 -30.98
C LEU A 64 -2.80 16.69 -32.12
N ILE A 65 -1.50 16.65 -31.83
CA ILE A 65 -0.43 16.85 -32.82
C ILE A 65 -0.47 15.74 -33.87
N ALA A 66 -0.69 14.48 -33.51
CA ALA A 66 -0.76 13.38 -34.47
C ALA A 66 -1.94 13.53 -35.44
N ILE A 67 -3.11 13.95 -34.92
CA ILE A 67 -4.31 14.19 -35.73
C ILE A 67 -4.10 15.40 -36.67
N THR A 68 -3.50 16.48 -36.18
CA THR A 68 -3.22 17.69 -36.97
C THR A 68 -1.99 17.56 -37.88
N ALA A 69 -1.02 16.71 -37.55
CA ALA A 69 0.08 16.35 -38.43
C ALA A 69 -0.41 15.44 -39.56
N GLY A 70 -1.39 14.58 -39.28
CA GLY A 70 -2.09 13.78 -40.29
C GLY A 70 -2.90 14.61 -41.29
N SER A 71 -3.24 15.88 -40.97
CA SER A 71 -3.91 16.79 -41.93
C SER A 71 -2.96 17.43 -42.94
N GLY A 72 -1.79 16.81 -43.19
CA GLY A 72 -0.96 17.05 -44.38
C GLY A 72 -0.22 18.38 -44.44
N ALA A 73 -0.37 19.29 -43.47
CA ALA A 73 0.30 20.60 -43.50
C ALA A 73 1.69 20.63 -42.81
N ALA A 74 1.99 19.63 -41.97
CA ALA A 74 3.26 19.56 -41.22
C ALA A 74 4.54 19.29 -42.06
N PRO A 75 4.55 18.54 -43.18
CA PRO A 75 5.79 18.29 -43.91
C PRO A 75 6.22 19.47 -44.81
N PHE A 76 5.33 20.43 -45.09
CA PHE A 76 5.61 21.50 -46.06
C PHE A 76 6.22 22.77 -45.45
N ILE A 77 6.27 22.91 -44.12
CA ILE A 77 7.00 24.00 -43.48
C ILE A 77 8.53 23.83 -43.64
N TYR A 78 9.01 22.60 -43.92
CA TYR A 78 10.41 22.31 -44.24
C TYR A 78 10.72 22.25 -45.74
N THR A 79 9.72 22.25 -46.63
CA THR A 79 9.98 22.23 -48.09
C THR A 79 10.07 23.63 -48.70
N LEU A 80 9.82 24.69 -47.93
CA LEU A 80 9.94 26.08 -48.37
C LEU A 80 11.34 26.67 -48.11
N PHE A 81 12.29 25.85 -47.62
CA PHE A 81 13.70 26.18 -47.47
C PHE A 81 14.55 25.23 -48.33
#